data_AF-A7T287-F1
#
_entry.id   AF-A7T287-F1
#
_cell.length_a   1.000
_cell.length_b   1.000
_cell.length_c   1.000
_cell.angle_alpha   90.00
_cell.angle_beta   90.00
_cell.angle_gamma   90.00
#
_symmetry.space_group_name_H-M   'P 1'
#
loop_
_entity.id
_entity.type
_entity.pdbx_description
1 polymer ?
#
loop_
_entity_poly.entity_id
_entity_poly.type
_entity_poly.pdbx_seq_one_letter_code
_entity_poly.pdbx_strand_id
1 'polypeptide(L)'
;MEPHEREKKKRDTYWTKFGEFIAPKSNFRLSRFKIRTMRQEKDESVDKFMKRLRVLIQECKFTSPDEHLIDALIVGTNSDQVRSGLLKQASDLTINKAMDIARTEEAIKKQIQGMNLPDYSKKIHSLSKKPNKTW
;
A
#
# COMPACT_ATOMS: atom_id res chain seq x y z
N MET A 1 -28.55 -8.31 39.22
CA MET A 1 -28.54 -7.10 38.37
C MET A 1 -29.63 -6.18 38.86
N GLU A 2 -29.20 -5.13 39.54
CA GLU A 2 -30.06 -4.13 40.16
C GLU A 2 -30.93 -3.41 39.11
N PRO A 3 -32.11 -2.88 39.48
CA PRO A 3 -33.03 -2.22 38.54
C PRO A 3 -32.36 -1.10 37.73
N HIS A 4 -31.46 -0.33 38.37
CA HIS A 4 -30.74 0.77 37.74
C HIS A 4 -29.77 0.31 36.64
N GLU A 5 -29.17 -0.87 36.78
CA GLU A 5 -28.25 -1.43 35.78
C GLU A 5 -29.01 -1.92 34.54
N ARG A 6 -30.24 -2.44 34.72
CA ARG A 6 -31.10 -2.91 33.61
C ARG A 6 -31.56 -1.75 32.72
N GLU A 7 -31.90 -0.62 33.32
CA GLU A 7 -32.30 0.58 32.57
C GLU A 7 -31.14 1.18 31.79
N LYS A 8 -29.94 1.22 32.39
CA LYS A 8 -28.73 1.68 31.71
C LYS A 8 -28.44 0.83 30.48
N LYS A 9 -28.47 -0.50 30.62
CA LYS A 9 -28.27 -1.44 29.50
C LYS A 9 -29.30 -1.27 28.39
N LYS A 10 -30.57 -1.01 28.74
CA LYS A 10 -31.62 -0.70 27.76
C LYS A 10 -31.30 0.58 27.00
N ARG A 11 -30.95 1.67 27.69
CA ARG A 11 -30.56 2.95 27.06
C ARG A 11 -29.39 2.78 26.10
N ASP A 12 -28.33 2.09 26.53
CA ASP A 12 -27.15 1.82 25.69
C ASP A 12 -27.55 1.04 24.42
N THR A 13 -28.44 0.06 24.56
CA THR A 13 -28.95 -0.72 23.42
C THR A 13 -29.71 0.14 22.41
N TYR A 14 -30.60 1.03 22.89
CA TYR A 14 -31.34 1.92 22.00
C TYR A 14 -30.42 2.94 21.31
N TRP A 15 -29.45 3.49 22.03
CA TRP A 15 -28.49 4.44 21.48
C TRP A 15 -27.63 3.81 20.37
N THR A 16 -27.14 2.59 20.59
CA THR A 16 -26.41 1.83 19.55
C THR A 16 -27.27 1.58 18.32
N LYS A 17 -28.49 1.08 18.49
CA LYS A 17 -29.41 0.81 17.37
C LYS A 17 -29.78 2.09 16.61
N PHE A 18 -29.95 3.19 17.32
CA PHE A 18 -30.21 4.49 16.70
C PHE A 18 -29.01 4.93 15.86
N GLY A 19 -27.79 4.85 16.41
CA GLY A 19 -26.55 5.13 15.69
C GLY A 19 -26.40 4.27 14.42
N GLU A 20 -26.67 2.96 14.51
CA GLU A 20 -26.65 2.05 13.35
C GLU A 20 -27.70 2.38 12.29
N PHE A 21 -28.87 2.87 12.71
CA PHE A 21 -29.97 3.23 11.81
C PHE A 21 -29.69 4.53 11.04
N ILE A 22 -29.08 5.52 11.69
CA ILE A 22 -28.79 6.83 11.08
C ILE A 22 -27.44 6.89 10.38
N ALA A 23 -26.51 5.97 10.70
CA ALA A 23 -25.22 5.92 10.03
C ALA A 23 -25.46 5.72 8.52
N PRO A 24 -24.82 6.52 7.65
CA PRO A 24 -24.80 6.23 6.23
C PRO A 24 -24.36 4.78 6.07
N LYS A 25 -25.14 3.95 5.38
CA LYS A 25 -24.76 2.58 5.08
C LYS A 25 -23.56 2.64 4.14
N SER A 26 -22.36 2.77 4.71
CA SER A 26 -21.11 2.72 3.96
C SER A 26 -21.13 1.41 3.19
N ASN A 27 -21.15 1.55 1.87
CA ASN A 27 -21.10 0.40 1.00
C ASN A 27 -19.68 -0.11 1.06
N PHE A 28 -19.41 -1.04 1.98
CA PHE A 28 -18.08 -1.65 2.13
C PHE A 28 -17.57 -2.20 0.79
N ARG A 29 -18.46 -2.60 -0.14
CA ARG A 29 -18.07 -3.01 -1.51
C ARG A 29 -17.48 -1.86 -2.32
N LEU A 30 -18.01 -0.65 -2.16
CA LEU A 30 -17.44 0.55 -2.77
C LEU A 30 -16.06 0.87 -2.19
N SER A 31 -15.88 0.81 -0.87
CA SER A 31 -14.56 1.02 -0.24
C SER A 31 -13.55 -0.06 -0.68
N ARG A 32 -14.01 -1.31 -0.79
CA ARG A 32 -13.25 -2.43 -1.36
C ARG A 32 -12.91 -2.27 -2.85
N PHE A 33 -13.75 -1.57 -3.63
CA PHE A 33 -13.43 -1.23 -5.02
C PHE A 33 -12.38 -0.12 -5.07
N LYS A 34 -12.56 0.93 -4.27
CA LYS A 34 -11.63 2.06 -4.16
C LYS A 34 -10.23 1.59 -3.74
N ILE A 35 -10.10 0.70 -2.76
CA ILE A 35 -8.78 0.24 -2.30
C ILE A 35 -8.02 -0.56 -3.37
N ARG A 36 -8.73 -1.37 -4.18
CA ARG A 36 -8.15 -2.16 -5.27
C ARG A 36 -7.70 -1.31 -6.46
N THR A 37 -8.35 -0.17 -6.66
CA THR A 37 -8.06 0.76 -7.76
C THR A 37 -7.11 1.88 -7.36
N MET A 38 -6.86 2.08 -6.05
CA MET A 38 -5.95 3.11 -5.56
C MET A 38 -4.52 2.86 -6.03
N ARG A 39 -3.85 3.92 -6.48
CA ARG A 39 -2.43 3.92 -6.87
C ARG A 39 -1.68 5.01 -6.11
N GLN A 40 -0.40 4.79 -5.87
CA GLN A 40 0.53 5.78 -5.38
C GLN A 40 0.69 6.88 -6.43
N GLU A 41 0.54 8.14 -6.03
CA GLU A 41 0.73 9.27 -6.94
C GLU A 41 2.22 9.44 -7.30
N LYS A 42 2.52 10.12 -8.41
CA LYS A 42 3.89 10.25 -8.94
C LYS A 42 4.92 10.75 -7.91
N ASP A 43 4.54 11.73 -7.10
CA ASP A 43 5.43 12.39 -6.13
C ASP A 43 4.99 12.12 -4.67
N GLU A 44 4.17 11.09 -4.47
CA GLU A 44 3.72 10.69 -3.14
C GLU A 44 4.71 9.69 -2.52
N SER A 45 5.07 9.92 -1.25
CA SER A 45 5.87 8.96 -0.51
C SER A 45 5.08 7.71 -0.16
N VAL A 46 5.78 6.59 0.01
CA VAL A 46 5.16 5.33 0.44
C VAL A 46 4.35 5.50 1.73
N ASP A 47 4.85 6.28 2.70
CA ASP A 47 4.13 6.55 3.95
C ASP A 47 2.80 7.28 3.75
N LYS A 48 2.76 8.27 2.83
CA LYS A 48 1.53 8.99 2.50
C LYS A 48 0.53 8.07 1.80
N PHE A 49 1.01 7.27 0.84
CA PHE A 49 0.17 6.30 0.15
C PHE A 49 -0.42 5.29 1.14
N MET A 50 0.42 4.71 1.99
CA MET A 50 0.00 3.77 3.01
C MET A 50 -1.00 4.39 4.00
N LYS A 51 -0.83 5.66 4.36
CA LYS A 51 -1.80 6.38 5.21
C LYS A 51 -3.19 6.44 4.54
N ARG A 52 -3.28 6.71 3.24
CA ARG A 52 -4.56 6.69 2.50
C ARG A 52 -5.19 5.29 2.52
N LEU A 53 -4.39 4.25 2.30
CA LEU A 53 -4.85 2.86 2.37
C LEU A 53 -5.39 2.51 3.77
N ARG A 54 -4.68 2.88 4.83
CA ARG A 54 -5.09 2.62 6.24
C ARG A 54 -6.40 3.28 6.63
N VAL A 55 -6.69 4.45 6.10
CA VAL A 55 -7.98 5.12 6.34
C VAL A 55 -9.10 4.35 5.63
N LEU A 56 -8.91 4.06 4.34
CA LEU A 56 -9.95 3.44 3.54
C LEU A 56 -10.27 2.01 3.97
N ILE A 57 -9.27 1.26 4.46
CA ILE A 57 -9.47 -0.14 4.82
C ILE A 57 -10.40 -0.35 6.02
N GLN A 58 -10.54 0.66 6.90
CA GLN A 58 -11.47 0.61 8.03
C GLN A 58 -12.92 0.44 7.58
N GLU A 59 -13.26 0.93 6.39
CA GLU A 59 -14.60 0.82 5.81
C GLU A 59 -14.84 -0.49 5.06
N CYS A 60 -13.77 -1.23 4.74
CA CYS A 60 -13.84 -2.41 3.87
C CYS A 60 -14.39 -3.67 4.57
N LYS A 61 -14.46 -3.68 5.91
CA LYS A 61 -14.88 -4.85 6.72
C LYS A 61 -14.14 -6.13 6.32
N PHE A 62 -12.81 -6.05 6.21
CA PHE A 62 -11.98 -7.22 5.98
C PHE A 62 -11.70 -7.93 7.30
N THR A 63 -11.61 -9.27 7.25
CA THR A 63 -11.21 -10.09 8.40
C THR A 63 -9.72 -9.98 8.68
N SER A 64 -8.90 -9.81 7.64
CA SER A 64 -7.48 -9.52 7.74
C SER A 64 -7.13 -8.23 7.00
N PRO A 65 -7.24 -7.06 7.67
CA PRO A 65 -6.91 -5.78 7.05
C PRO A 65 -5.44 -5.70 6.60
N ASP A 66 -4.51 -6.26 7.37
CA ASP A 66 -3.08 -6.16 7.08
C ASP A 66 -2.69 -6.87 5.78
N GLU A 67 -3.22 -8.07 5.52
CA GLU A 67 -3.00 -8.78 4.26
C GLU A 67 -3.48 -7.96 3.06
N HIS A 68 -4.68 -7.37 3.15
CA HIS A 68 -5.21 -6.54 2.08
C HIS A 68 -4.48 -5.20 1.91
N LEU A 69 -3.85 -4.68 2.97
CA LEU A 69 -2.96 -3.53 2.86
C LEU A 69 -1.70 -3.88 2.09
N ILE A 70 -1.11 -5.05 2.36
CA ILE A 70 0.07 -5.55 1.64
C ILE A 70 -0.27 -5.74 0.17
N ASP A 71 -1.38 -6.41 -0.14
CA ASP A 71 -1.87 -6.57 -1.53
C ASP A 71 -2.04 -5.23 -2.24
N ALA A 72 -2.70 -4.26 -1.56
CA ALA A 72 -2.93 -2.94 -2.12
C ALA A 72 -1.62 -2.16 -2.32
N LEU A 73 -0.62 -2.35 -1.45
CA LEU A 73 0.72 -1.76 -1.61
C LEU A 73 1.44 -2.36 -2.82
N ILE A 74 1.43 -3.69 -2.99
CA ILE A 74 2.06 -4.40 -4.11
C ILE A 74 1.47 -3.94 -5.44
N VAL A 75 0.14 -3.87 -5.52
CA VAL A 75 -0.58 -3.47 -6.74
C VAL A 75 -0.46 -1.96 -6.99
N GLY A 76 -0.46 -1.16 -5.92
CA GLY A 76 -0.60 0.28 -6.01
C GLY A 76 0.70 1.08 -6.04
N THR A 77 1.83 0.48 -5.65
CA THR A 77 3.14 1.15 -5.65
C THR A 77 3.57 1.56 -7.06
N ASN A 78 4.20 2.73 -7.15
CA ASN A 78 4.79 3.26 -8.39
C ASN A 78 6.25 2.81 -8.60
N SER A 79 6.81 2.01 -7.69
CA SER A 79 8.17 1.48 -7.77
C SER A 79 8.17 -0.02 -8.03
N ASP A 80 8.76 -0.42 -9.15
CA ASP A 80 8.95 -1.83 -9.48
C ASP A 80 9.93 -2.52 -8.52
N GLN A 81 10.89 -1.78 -7.96
CA GLN A 81 11.81 -2.28 -6.93
C GLN A 81 11.07 -2.62 -5.64
N VAL A 82 10.19 -1.71 -5.17
CA VAL A 82 9.30 -1.99 -4.03
C VAL A 82 8.45 -3.22 -4.32
N ARG A 83 7.77 -3.24 -5.49
CA ARG A 83 6.91 -4.37 -5.87
C ARG A 83 7.66 -5.70 -5.89
N SER A 84 8.85 -5.72 -6.50
CA SER A 84 9.71 -6.91 -6.57
C SER A 84 10.20 -7.34 -5.20
N GLY A 85 10.63 -6.39 -4.35
CA GLY A 85 11.10 -6.65 -2.99
C GLY A 85 10.03 -7.31 -2.12
N LEU A 86 8.79 -6.83 -2.21
CA LEU A 86 7.64 -7.40 -1.50
C LEU A 86 7.32 -8.82 -1.99
N LEU A 87 7.23 -9.02 -3.32
CA LEU A 87 6.89 -10.33 -3.89
C LEU A 87 7.95 -11.41 -3.60
N LYS A 88 9.22 -11.04 -3.40
CA LYS A 88 10.29 -11.97 -3.04
C LYS A 88 10.16 -12.52 -1.61
N GLN A 89 9.47 -11.82 -0.71
CA GLN A 89 9.33 -12.21 0.71
C GLN A 89 7.94 -12.75 1.05
N ALA A 90 7.18 -13.22 0.04
CA ALA A 90 5.75 -13.53 0.18
C ALA A 90 5.39 -14.51 1.33
N SER A 91 6.28 -15.42 1.71
CA SER A 91 6.01 -16.44 2.74
C SER A 91 5.89 -15.91 4.17
N ASP A 92 6.55 -14.79 4.49
CA ASP A 92 6.73 -14.29 5.85
C ASP A 92 6.55 -12.76 5.94
N LEU A 93 5.89 -12.18 4.92
CA LEU A 93 5.69 -10.76 4.77
C LEU A 93 4.62 -10.26 5.75
N THR A 94 5.06 -9.46 6.71
CA THR A 94 4.17 -8.72 7.61
C THR A 94 4.05 -7.28 7.17
N ILE A 95 3.04 -6.55 7.67
CA ILE A 95 2.85 -5.15 7.27
C ILE A 95 4.05 -4.27 7.66
N ASN A 96 4.71 -4.56 8.77
CA ASN A 96 5.91 -3.83 9.21
C ASN A 96 7.07 -4.10 8.26
N LYS A 97 7.35 -5.38 7.94
CA LYS A 97 8.39 -5.74 6.97
C LYS A 97 8.13 -5.11 5.59
N ALA A 98 6.88 -5.11 5.15
CA ALA A 98 6.50 -4.50 3.88
C ALA A 98 6.81 -3.00 3.86
N MET A 99 6.51 -2.29 4.95
CA MET A 99 6.85 -0.87 5.09
C MET A 99 8.36 -0.63 5.15
N ASP A 100 9.12 -1.49 5.83
CA ASP A 100 10.57 -1.35 5.93
C ASP A 100 11.25 -1.55 4.56
N ILE A 101 10.83 -2.57 3.81
CA ILE A 101 11.28 -2.78 2.42
C ILE A 101 10.95 -1.54 1.58
N ALA A 102 9.70 -1.08 1.63
CA ALA A 102 9.26 -0.01 0.76
C ALA A 102 9.95 1.33 1.07
N ARG A 103 10.18 1.65 2.35
CA ARG A 103 10.95 2.84 2.76
C ARG A 103 12.42 2.73 2.39
N THR A 104 13.01 1.55 2.54
CA THR A 104 14.41 1.31 2.19
C THR A 104 14.63 1.53 0.70
N GLU A 105 13.78 0.95 -0.16
CA GLU A 105 13.85 1.14 -1.61
C GLU A 105 13.58 2.61 -2.00
N GLU A 106 12.65 3.29 -1.35
CA GLU A 106 12.42 4.73 -1.57
C GLU A 106 13.67 5.57 -1.23
N ALA A 107 14.34 5.26 -0.11
CA ALA A 107 15.57 5.93 0.31
C ALA A 107 16.74 5.66 -0.64
N ILE A 108 16.93 4.40 -1.06
CA ILE A 108 17.94 4.01 -2.05
C ILE A 108 17.73 4.77 -3.36
N LYS A 109 16.49 4.81 -3.87
CA LYS A 109 16.16 5.54 -5.10
C LYS A 109 16.52 7.03 -4.99
N LYS A 110 16.18 7.67 -3.87
CA LYS A 110 16.54 9.08 -3.62
C LYS A 110 18.06 9.30 -3.56
N GLN A 111 18.79 8.40 -2.90
CA GLN A 111 20.25 8.48 -2.81
C GLN A 111 20.91 8.30 -4.19
N ILE A 112 20.51 7.28 -4.96
CA ILE A 112 21.04 7.04 -6.32
C ILE A 112 20.76 8.22 -7.24
N GLN A 113 19.56 8.82 -7.17
CA GLN A 113 19.23 10.03 -7.94
C GLN A 113 20.09 11.25 -7.56
N GLY A 114 20.52 11.33 -6.29
CA GLY A 114 21.44 12.36 -5.82
C GLY A 114 22.92 12.08 -6.11
N MET A 115 23.27 10.83 -6.42
CA MET A 115 24.61 10.46 -6.86
C MET A 115 24.79 10.84 -8.33
N ASN A 116 25.71 11.79 -8.62
CA ASN A 116 26.17 12.07 -9.99
C ASN A 116 27.04 10.91 -10.50
N LEU A 117 26.43 9.75 -10.74
CA LEU A 117 27.09 8.61 -11.35
C LEU A 117 27.30 8.91 -12.85
N PRO A 118 28.52 8.76 -13.38
CA PRO A 118 28.75 8.85 -14.82
C PRO A 118 27.87 7.85 -15.55
N ASP A 119 27.18 8.29 -16.60
CA ASP A 119 26.36 7.42 -17.44
C ASP A 119 27.26 6.48 -18.26
N TYR A 120 27.60 5.33 -17.70
CA TYR A 120 28.41 4.30 -18.36
C TYR A 120 27.67 3.60 -19.52
N SER A 121 26.34 3.75 -19.63
CA SER A 121 25.54 3.08 -20.67
C SER A 121 25.87 3.58 -22.08
N LYS A 122 26.31 4.84 -22.21
CA LYS A 122 26.68 5.44 -23.51
C LYS A 122 27.96 4.86 -24.12
N LYS A 123 28.84 4.20 -23.34
CA LYS A 123 30.13 3.69 -23.82
C LYS A 123 30.04 2.31 -24.47
N ILE A 124 29.00 1.52 -24.17
CA ILE A 124 28.84 0.16 -24.70
C ILE A 124 28.31 0.18 -26.15
N HIS A 125 27.51 1.18 -26.53
CA HIS A 125 26.91 1.28 -27.86
C HIS A 125 27.90 1.66 -28.98
N SER A 126 29.11 2.13 -28.65
CA SER A 126 30.14 2.52 -29.62
C SER A 126 31.10 1.41 -30.04
N LEU A 127 31.06 0.23 -29.41
CA LEU A 127 32.02 -0.87 -29.67
C LEU A 127 31.51 -1.97 -30.60
N SER A 128 30.23 -1.93 -31.01
CA SER A 128 29.63 -3.02 -31.82
C SER A 128 29.73 -2.83 -33.35
N LYS A 129 30.34 -1.76 -33.85
CA LYS A 129 30.53 -1.55 -35.31
C LYS A 129 31.95 -1.87 -35.74
N LYS A 130 32.27 -3.16 -35.88
CA LYS A 130 33.26 -3.61 -36.87
C LYS A 130 32.61 -4.65 -37.76
N PRO A 131 32.34 -4.34 -39.05
CA PRO A 131 31.93 -5.37 -40.01
C PRO A 131 33.13 -6.26 -40.32
N ASN A 132 33.00 -7.57 -40.06
CA ASN A 132 33.89 -8.59 -40.61
C ASN A 132 33.79 -8.54 -42.14
N LYS A 133 34.87 -8.18 -42.82
CA LYS A 133 35.01 -8.43 -44.25
C LYS A 133 35.58 -9.83 -44.43
N THR A 134 34.82 -10.67 -45.13
CA THR A 134 35.21 -12.01 -45.59
C THR A 134 35.67 -11.97 -47.05
N TRP A 135 36.65 -12.85 -47.33
CA TRP A 135 37.29 -13.24 -48.60
C TRP A 135 38.42 -12.32 -49.10
#